data_AF-A0A4R0QTK4-F1
#
_entry.id   AF-A0A4R0QTK4-F1
#
_cell.length_a   1.000
_cell.length_b   1.000
_cell.length_c   1.000
_cell.angle_alpha   90.00
_cell.angle_beta   90.00
_cell.angle_gamma   90.00
#
_symmetry.space_group_name_H-M   'P 1'
#
loop_
_entity.id
_entity.type
_entity.pdbx_description
1 polymer ?
#
loop_
_entity_poly.entity_id
_entity_poly.type
_entity_poly.pdbx_seq_one_letter_code
_entity_poly.pdbx_strand_id
1 'polypeptide(L)'
;MKQDLKSVESNAFSQDAQIKSYKVLANTIEHNPMGGIMFTIELNDDSELQVDMILTKDGTDNNLQISLMGLSSKADDLYVHLGVFKDADTK
;
A
#
# COMPACT_ATOMS: atom_id res chain seq x y z
N MET A 1 -14.20 -18.62 1.56
CA MET A 1 -14.81 -17.28 1.73
C MET A 1 -13.75 -16.26 1.34
N LYS A 2 -14.12 -15.23 0.58
CA LYS A 2 -13.19 -14.14 0.25
C LYS A 2 -13.08 -13.28 1.51
N GLN A 3 -11.90 -13.23 2.14
CA GLN A 3 -11.67 -12.33 3.25
C GLN A 3 -11.32 -10.97 2.65
N ASP A 4 -12.28 -10.05 2.66
CA ASP A 4 -12.03 -8.65 2.32
C ASP A 4 -11.67 -7.90 3.61
N LEU A 5 -11.02 -6.73 3.50
CA LEU A 5 -10.52 -6.00 4.68
C LEU A 5 -11.60 -5.78 5.76
N LYS A 6 -12.85 -5.53 5.34
CA LYS A 6 -14.01 -5.35 6.25
C LYS A 6 -14.38 -6.59 7.05
N SER A 7 -14.00 -7.78 6.58
CA SER A 7 -14.22 -9.04 7.30
C SER A 7 -13.17 -9.28 8.39
N VAL A 8 -12.01 -8.63 8.28
CA VAL A 8 -10.91 -8.73 9.24
C VAL A 8 -10.95 -7.56 10.24
N GLU A 9 -11.27 -6.36 9.76
CA GLU A 9 -11.39 -5.14 10.55
C GLU A 9 -12.74 -4.47 10.26
N SER A 10 -13.67 -4.52 11.22
CA SER A 10 -15.05 -4.05 11.00
C SER A 10 -15.15 -2.55 10.73
N ASN A 11 -14.16 -1.78 11.20
CA ASN A 11 -14.09 -0.34 10.98
C ASN A 11 -13.35 0.04 9.69
N ALA A 12 -12.85 -0.92 8.91
CA ALA A 12 -12.15 -0.64 7.66
C ALA A 12 -13.04 0.16 6.71
N PHE A 13 -12.49 1.26 6.18
CA PHE A 13 -13.16 2.15 5.22
C PHE A 13 -14.41 2.85 5.77
N SER A 14 -14.55 2.97 7.10
CA SER A 14 -15.58 3.78 7.73
C SER A 14 -15.22 5.27 7.72
N GLN A 15 -16.18 6.13 8.05
CA GLN A 15 -15.94 7.58 8.15
C GLN A 15 -14.97 7.96 9.28
N ASP A 16 -14.91 7.14 10.32
CA ASP A 16 -14.05 7.34 11.49
C ASP A 16 -12.67 6.68 11.33
N ALA A 17 -12.45 5.91 10.27
CA ALA A 17 -11.16 5.30 9.99
C ALA A 17 -10.16 6.33 9.44
N GLN A 18 -8.88 6.09 9.72
CA GLN A 18 -7.77 6.88 9.15
C GLN A 18 -7.63 6.64 7.63
N ILE A 19 -7.85 5.40 7.17
CA ILE A 19 -7.95 5.02 5.76
C ILE A 19 -9.39 4.65 5.43
N LYS A 20 -10.03 5.50 4.63
CA LYS A 20 -11.46 5.49 4.27
C LYS A 20 -11.72 4.90 2.89
N SER A 21 -10.78 5.05 1.97
CA SER A 21 -10.84 4.48 0.62
C SER A 21 -9.44 4.17 0.09
N TYR A 22 -9.37 3.35 -0.96
CA TYR A 22 -8.15 3.13 -1.71
C TYR A 22 -8.47 2.87 -3.18
N LYS A 23 -7.50 3.17 -4.06
CA LYS A 23 -7.59 2.91 -5.49
C LYS A 23 -6.23 2.49 -6.02
N VAL A 24 -6.18 1.39 -6.77
CA VAL A 24 -5.01 1.05 -7.59
C VAL A 24 -5.02 1.96 -8.82
N LEU A 25 -3.95 2.72 -9.03
CA LEU A 25 -3.81 3.59 -10.19
C LEU A 25 -3.42 2.76 -11.41
N ALA A 26 -4.41 2.39 -12.23
CA ALA A 26 -4.20 1.47 -13.36
C ALA A 26 -3.15 1.96 -14.38
N ASN A 27 -2.97 3.28 -14.49
CA ASN A 27 -1.98 3.90 -15.36
C ASN A 27 -0.54 3.80 -14.84
N THR A 28 -0.32 3.39 -13.59
CA THR A 28 1.01 3.17 -13.01
C THR A 28 1.39 1.69 -12.95
N ILE A 29 0.51 0.80 -13.45
CA ILE A 29 0.80 -0.63 -13.53
C ILE A 29 1.84 -0.87 -14.62
N GLU A 30 3.05 -1.23 -14.22
CA GLU A 30 4.17 -1.48 -15.12
C GLU A 30 5.03 -2.67 -14.68
N HIS A 31 5.78 -3.25 -15.62
CA HIS A 31 6.69 -4.34 -15.30
C HIS A 31 7.96 -3.80 -14.63
N ASN A 32 8.33 -4.32 -13.45
CA ASN A 32 9.61 -3.97 -12.84
C ASN A 32 10.74 -4.60 -13.68
N PRO A 33 11.76 -3.86 -14.15
CA PRO A 33 12.90 -4.44 -14.86
C PRO A 33 13.62 -5.57 -14.10
N MET A 34 13.59 -5.53 -12.76
CA MET A 34 14.15 -6.58 -11.88
C MET A 34 13.19 -7.77 -11.66
N GLY A 35 12.02 -7.75 -12.28
CA GLY A 35 10.99 -8.77 -12.21
C GLY A 35 9.80 -8.38 -11.33
N GLY A 36 8.60 -8.79 -11.76
CA GLY A 36 7.34 -8.47 -11.07
C GLY A 36 6.59 -7.29 -11.69
N ILE A 37 5.57 -6.82 -10.99
CA ILE A 37 4.68 -5.74 -11.42
C ILE A 37 4.72 -4.64 -10.37
N MET A 38 5.08 -3.42 -10.77
CA MET A 38 4.96 -2.21 -9.95
C MET A 38 3.60 -1.57 -10.17
N PHE A 39 3.05 -0.97 -9.12
CA PHE A 39 1.81 -0.22 -9.18
C PHE A 39 1.70 0.70 -7.96
N THR A 40 0.91 1.75 -8.10
CA THR A 40 0.67 2.75 -7.04
C THR A 40 -0.73 2.57 -6.50
N ILE A 41 -0.87 2.69 -5.18
CA ILE A 41 -2.16 2.79 -4.50
C ILE A 41 -2.32 4.23 -4.02
N GLU A 42 -3.43 4.85 -4.38
CA GLU A 42 -3.91 6.12 -3.83
C GLU A 42 -4.86 5.81 -2.67
N LEU A 43 -4.68 6.49 -1.53
CA LEU A 43 -5.56 6.35 -0.36
C LEU A 43 -6.45 7.58 -0.21
N ASN A 44 -7.65 7.38 0.36
CA ASN A 44 -8.58 8.46 0.72
C ASN A 44 -9.00 9.37 -0.43
N ASP A 45 -8.89 8.91 -1.68
CA ASP A 45 -9.10 9.69 -2.90
C ASP A 45 -8.27 10.99 -2.92
N ASP A 46 -7.07 10.93 -2.33
CA ASP A 46 -6.14 12.03 -2.15
C ASP A 46 -4.86 11.76 -2.97
N SER A 47 -4.66 12.54 -4.03
CA SER A 47 -3.54 12.33 -4.96
C SER A 47 -2.16 12.52 -4.33
N GLU A 48 -2.07 13.14 -3.15
CA GLU A 48 -0.81 13.27 -2.41
C GLU A 48 -0.55 12.09 -1.47
N LEU A 49 -1.53 11.21 -1.28
CA LEU A 49 -1.50 10.09 -0.34
C LEU A 49 -1.31 8.78 -1.12
N GLN A 50 -0.09 8.60 -1.62
CA GLN A 50 0.29 7.49 -2.50
C GLN A 50 1.29 6.53 -1.84
N VAL A 51 1.10 5.24 -2.13
CA VAL A 51 1.96 4.13 -1.72
C VAL A 51 2.38 3.35 -2.97
N ASP A 52 3.67 3.26 -3.22
CA ASP A 52 4.23 2.50 -4.33
C ASP A 52 4.54 1.07 -3.89
N MET A 53 4.07 0.11 -4.67
CA MET A 53 4.13 -1.31 -4.35
C MET A 53 4.73 -2.10 -5.50
N ILE A 54 5.36 -3.22 -5.18
CA ILE A 54 5.75 -4.24 -6.14
C ILE A 54 5.15 -5.59 -5.77
N LEU A 55 4.53 -6.23 -6.75
CA LEU A 55 4.12 -7.62 -6.71
C LEU A 55 5.19 -8.47 -7.42
N THR A 56 5.91 -9.28 -6.66
CA THR A 56 6.90 -10.22 -7.20
C THR A 56 6.42 -11.65 -7.00
N LYS A 57 7.05 -12.58 -7.73
CA LYS A 57 6.89 -14.01 -7.50
C LYS A 57 8.18 -14.53 -6.90
N ASP A 58 8.11 -15.12 -5.71
CA ASP A 58 9.24 -15.78 -5.10
C ASP A 58 9.68 -16.95 -5.98
N GLY A 59 10.94 -16.95 -6.40
CA GLY A 59 11.52 -18.00 -7.22
C GLY A 59 11.65 -19.35 -6.50
N THR A 60 11.61 -19.36 -5.17
CA THR A 60 11.78 -20.55 -4.34
C THR A 60 10.47 -21.32 -4.19
N ASP A 61 9.41 -20.62 -3.80
CA ASP A 61 8.13 -21.24 -3.42
C ASP A 61 7.00 -20.97 -4.41
N ASN A 62 7.28 -20.28 -5.53
CA ASN A 62 6.29 -19.82 -6.52
C ASN A 62 5.16 -18.93 -5.94
N ASN A 63 5.32 -18.43 -4.72
CA ASN A 63 4.33 -17.60 -4.04
C ASN A 63 4.40 -16.15 -4.53
N LEU A 64 3.25 -15.48 -4.57
CA LEU A 64 3.19 -14.05 -4.79
C LEU A 64 3.56 -13.31 -3.51
N GLN A 65 4.47 -12.35 -3.63
CA GLN A 65 4.89 -11.47 -2.54
C GLN A 65 4.62 -10.01 -2.92
N ILE A 66 4.20 -9.23 -1.93
CA ILE A 66 3.96 -7.80 -2.09
C ILE A 66 4.94 -7.06 -1.18
N SER A 67 5.65 -6.09 -1.75
CA SER A 67 6.58 -5.24 -1.01
C SER A 67 6.26 -3.77 -1.23
N LEU A 68 6.41 -2.97 -0.18
CA LEU A 68 6.36 -1.51 -0.25
C LEU A 68 7.68 -1.01 -0.83
N MET A 69 7.61 -0.22 -1.90
CA MET A 69 8.77 0.39 -2.57
C MET A 69 8.99 1.84 -2.14
N GLY A 70 7.91 2.58 -1.92
CA GLY A 70 7.97 4.00 -1.65
C GLY A 70 6.68 4.55 -1.08
N LEU A 71 6.81 5.71 -0.44
CA LEU A 71 5.71 6.47 0.12
C LEU A 71 5.85 7.91 -0.34
N SER A 72 4.74 8.52 -0.74
CA SER A 72 4.62 9.97 -0.74
C SER A 72 4.86 10.52 0.67
N SER A 73 5.30 11.78 0.80
CA SER A 73 5.54 12.40 2.11
C SER A 73 4.31 12.34 3.02
N LYS A 74 3.12 12.53 2.47
CA LYS A 74 1.86 12.46 3.23
C LYS A 74 1.51 11.04 3.66
N ALA A 75 1.84 10.03 2.84
CA ALA A 75 1.68 8.64 3.22
C ALA A 75 2.68 8.22 4.30
N ASP A 76 3.92 8.72 4.24
CA ASP A 76 4.93 8.51 5.28
C ASP A 76 4.45 9.07 6.63
N ASP A 77 4.01 10.34 6.67
CA ASP A 77 3.42 10.97 7.85
C ASP A 77 2.24 10.17 8.42
N LEU A 78 1.35 9.67 7.55
CA LEU A 78 0.24 8.82 7.97
C LEU A 78 0.73 7.53 8.62
N TYR A 79 1.72 6.85 8.04
CA TYR A 79 2.23 5.58 8.56
C TYR A 79 2.97 5.77 9.88
N VAL A 80 3.67 6.88 10.06
CA VAL A 80 4.23 7.30 11.35
C VAL A 80 3.12 7.56 12.37
N HIS A 81 2.07 8.30 12.00
CA HIS A 81 0.92 8.54 12.88
C HIS A 81 0.20 7.25 13.31
N LEU A 82 0.15 6.26 12.42
CA LEU A 82 -0.39 4.93 12.70
C LEU A 82 0.55 4.05 13.54
N GLY A 83 1.78 4.50 13.82
CA GLY A 83 2.78 3.76 14.56
C GLY A 83 3.38 2.58 13.79
N VAL A 84 3.25 2.57 12.46
CA VAL A 84 3.86 1.55 11.57
C VAL A 84 5.36 1.77 11.49
N PHE A 85 5.78 3.02 11.30
CA PHE A 85 7.18 3.43 11.35
C PHE A 85 7.44 4.27 12.62
N LYS A 86 8.70 4.28 13.06
CA LYS A 86 9.14 5.14 14.16
C LYS A 86 9.79 6.40 13.58
N ASP A 87 9.63 7.53 14.26
CA ASP A 87 10.20 8.85 13.88
C ASP A 87 11.72 8.87 13.58
N ALA A 88 12.45 7.79 13.88
CA ALA A 88 13.90 7.69 13.74
C ALA A 88 14.38 6.99 12.46
N ASP A 89 13.48 6.43 11.63
CA ASP A 89 13.86 5.64 10.45
C ASP A 89 13.95 6.47 9.14
N THR A 90 13.70 7.78 9.19
CA THR A 90 13.70 8.70 8.02
C THR A 90 14.88 9.71 8.02
N LYS A 91 16.11 9.23 8.26
CA LYS A 91 17.33 10.03 8.01
C LYS A 91 18.38 9.30 7.19
#